data_AF-A0A953SZJ9-F1
#
_entry.id   AF-A0A953SZJ9-F1
#
_cell.length_a   1.000
_cell.length_b   1.000
_cell.length_c   1.000
_cell.angle_alpha   90.00
_cell.angle_beta   90.00
_cell.angle_gamma   90.00
#
_symmetry.space_group_name_H-M   'P 1'
#
loop_
_entity.id
_entity.type
_entity.pdbx_description
1 polymer ?
#
loop_
_entity_poly.entity_id
_entity_poly.type
_entity_poly.pdbx_seq_one_letter_code
_entity_poly.pdbx_strand_id
1 'polypeptide(L)'
;MDKPYKNEELFTKKLVKEAGLSKPSVDFTMRVMTEVTRRKVTQSVYQPLISNRTWGVLAVVLTILLVVIIAFPLGDDAIFGALHLDTYLNFSMRPLKLSKTVVYAIGFTALFLVQIPFLKHYLGKQYR
;
A
#
# COMPACT_ATOMS: atom_id res chain seq x y z
N MET A 1 41.96 -6.62 14.93
CA MET A 1 42.06 -7.41 13.68
C MET A 1 42.01 -6.41 12.52
N ASP A 2 42.97 -5.47 12.46
CA ASP A 2 42.71 -4.13 11.85
C ASP A 2 43.75 -3.73 10.79
N LYS A 3 44.50 -4.70 10.27
CA LYS A 3 45.67 -4.44 9.43
C LYS A 3 45.39 -4.00 7.97
N PRO A 4 44.31 -4.39 7.26
CA PRO A 4 44.18 -4.11 5.83
C PRO A 4 43.64 -2.71 5.48
N TYR A 5 42.94 -2.05 6.40
CA TYR A 5 42.32 -0.74 6.14
C TYR A 5 43.34 0.40 6.26
N LYS A 6 44.33 0.22 7.14
CA LYS A 6 45.30 1.28 7.47
C LYS A 6 46.25 1.59 6.32
N ASN A 7 46.63 0.58 5.54
CA ASN A 7 47.46 0.74 4.33
C ASN A 7 46.68 1.42 3.20
N GLU A 8 45.38 1.13 3.05
CA GLU A 8 44.51 1.74 2.04
C GLU A 8 44.27 3.22 2.36
N GLU A 9 44.02 3.55 3.62
CA GLU A 9 43.92 4.93 4.09
C GLU A 9 45.23 5.71 3.89
N LEU A 10 46.38 5.09 4.22
CA LEU A 10 47.69 5.73 4.05
C LEU A 10 48.02 5.98 2.58
N PHE A 11 47.69 5.04 1.70
CA PHE A 11 47.87 5.19 0.26
C PHE A 11 46.97 6.30 -0.30
N THR A 12 45.69 6.30 0.05
CA THR A 12 44.74 7.35 -0.33
C THR A 12 45.19 8.72 0.17
N LYS A 13 45.65 8.81 1.42
CA LYS A 13 46.14 10.06 2.02
C LYS A 13 47.40 10.58 1.35
N LYS A 14 48.30 9.70 0.87
CA LYS A 14 49.48 10.10 0.08
C LYS A 14 49.06 10.66 -1.28
N LEU A 15 48.17 9.97 -1.99
CA LEU A 15 47.67 10.41 -3.31
C LEU A 15 46.96 11.76 -3.23
N VAL A 16 46.11 11.98 -2.23
CA VAL A 16 45.41 13.26 -2.02
C VAL A 16 46.39 14.38 -1.67
N LYS A 17 47.45 14.08 -0.92
CA LYS A 17 48.49 15.05 -0.54
C LYS A 17 49.38 15.43 -1.74
N GLU A 18 49.64 14.47 -2.63
CA GLU A 18 50.50 14.62 -3.82
C GLU A 18 49.76 15.33 -4.98
N ALA A 19 48.44 15.14 -5.10
CA ALA A 19 47.58 15.85 -6.04
C ALA A 19 47.44 17.36 -5.75
N GLY A 20 47.83 17.81 -4.55
CA GLY A 20 47.71 19.20 -4.11
C GLY A 20 46.26 19.64 -3.88
N LEU A 21 46.08 20.73 -3.11
CA LEU A 21 44.78 21.36 -2.90
C LEU A 21 44.38 22.14 -4.17
N SER A 22 43.98 21.43 -5.23
CA SER A 22 43.28 22.05 -6.35
C SER A 22 41.98 22.64 -5.79
N LYS A 23 41.96 23.96 -5.55
CA LYS A 23 40.75 24.64 -5.12
C LYS A 23 39.69 24.37 -6.18
N PRO A 24 38.57 23.72 -5.82
CA PRO A 24 37.49 23.54 -6.77
C PRO A 24 37.07 24.91 -7.30
N SER A 25 36.59 24.95 -8.54
CA SER A 25 36.01 26.17 -9.11
C SER A 25 34.97 26.75 -8.15
N VAL A 26 34.85 28.08 -8.07
CA VAL A 26 33.93 28.77 -7.14
C VAL A 26 32.49 28.22 -7.23
N ASP A 27 32.08 27.79 -8.43
CA ASP A 27 30.74 27.26 -8.70
C ASP A 27 30.60 25.74 -8.53
N PHE A 28 31.65 25.03 -8.09
CA PHE A 28 31.64 23.56 -8.01
C PHE A 28 30.50 23.06 -7.14
N THR A 29 30.36 23.63 -5.94
CA THR A 29 29.30 23.27 -5.00
C THR A 29 27.92 23.57 -5.57
N MET A 30 27.77 24.69 -6.29
CA MET A 30 26.52 25.07 -6.94
C MET A 30 26.13 24.07 -8.04
N ARG A 31 27.09 23.67 -8.89
CA ARG A 31 26.88 22.69 -9.95
C ARG A 31 26.53 21.31 -9.39
N VAL A 32 27.25 20.86 -8.36
CA VAL A 32 26.97 19.59 -7.69
C VAL A 32 25.59 19.60 -7.03
N MET A 33 25.24 20.64 -6.28
CA MET A 33 23.91 20.73 -5.67
C MET A 33 22.78 20.85 -6.68
N THR A 34 23.02 21.49 -7.83
CA THR A 34 22.03 21.56 -8.93
C THR A 34 21.75 20.18 -9.51
N GLU A 35 22.79 19.37 -9.77
CA GLU A 35 22.65 18.02 -10.29
C GLU A 35 22.07 17.03 -9.26
N VAL A 36 22.46 17.16 -7.99
CA VAL A 36 21.87 16.38 -6.89
C VAL A 36 20.40 16.71 -6.69
N THR A 37 20.02 17.98 -6.79
CA THR A 37 18.62 18.41 -6.71
C THR A 37 17.84 17.87 -7.91
N ARG A 38 18.36 17.97 -9.13
CA ARG A 38 17.73 17.36 -10.34
C ARG A 38 17.52 15.85 -10.19
N ARG A 39 18.48 15.11 -9.64
CA ARG A 39 18.34 13.67 -9.36
C ARG A 39 17.42 13.36 -8.18
N LYS A 40 17.32 14.24 -7.18
CA LYS A 40 16.34 14.08 -6.09
C LYS A 40 14.90 14.31 -6.57
N VAL A 41 14.66 15.04 -7.66
CA VAL A 41 13.30 15.26 -8.21
C VAL A 41 12.69 13.98 -8.80
N THR A 42 13.49 12.94 -9.08
CA THR A 42 12.98 11.55 -9.23
C THR A 42 12.57 10.92 -7.88
N GLN A 43 12.11 11.74 -6.94
CA GLN A 43 11.43 11.27 -5.74
C GLN A 43 10.15 10.59 -6.22
N SER A 44 10.09 9.27 -6.03
CA SER A 44 8.93 8.42 -6.29
C SER A 44 7.65 9.19 -5.96
N VAL A 45 6.99 9.69 -7.00
CA VAL A 45 5.75 10.44 -6.84
C VAL A 45 4.76 9.46 -6.25
N TYR A 46 4.30 9.75 -5.04
CA TYR A 46 3.35 8.91 -4.34
C TYR A 46 2.06 8.83 -5.16
N GLN A 47 1.96 7.81 -5.99
CA GLN A 47 0.77 7.52 -6.77
C GLN A 47 -0.14 6.71 -5.85
N PRO A 48 -1.31 7.23 -5.46
CA PRO A 48 -2.21 6.50 -4.59
C PRO A 48 -2.61 5.19 -5.29
N LEU A 49 -2.32 4.06 -4.65
CA LEU A 49 -2.52 2.71 -5.18
C LEU A 49 -3.97 2.46 -5.66
N ILE A 50 -4.91 3.24 -5.12
CA ILE A 50 -6.31 3.28 -5.50
C ILE A 50 -6.73 4.76 -5.62
N SER A 51 -7.25 5.14 -6.79
CA SER A 51 -7.82 6.47 -7.02
C SER A 51 -8.98 6.76 -6.06
N ASN A 52 -9.11 8.01 -5.59
CA ASN A 52 -10.18 8.42 -4.69
C ASN A 52 -11.60 8.11 -5.22
N ARG A 53 -11.76 8.03 -6.55
CA ARG A 53 -13.03 7.65 -7.19
C ARG A 53 -13.37 6.18 -6.97
N THR A 54 -12.36 5.30 -7.01
CA THR A 54 -12.53 3.87 -6.83
C THR A 54 -12.95 3.50 -5.41
N TRP A 55 -12.56 4.31 -4.41
CA TRP A 55 -13.06 4.17 -3.03
C TRP A 55 -14.56 4.41 -2.91
N GLY A 56 -15.10 5.39 -3.64
CA GLY A 56 -16.55 5.62 -3.71
C GLY A 56 -17.30 4.44 -4.31
N VAL A 57 -16.78 3.89 -5.41
CA VAL A 57 -17.35 2.69 -6.05
C VAL A 57 -17.31 1.49 -5.10
N LEU A 58 -16.19 1.28 -4.40
CA LEU A 58 -16.05 0.18 -3.44
C LEU A 58 -17.07 0.31 -2.28
N ALA A 59 -17.26 1.53 -1.77
CA ALA A 59 -18.23 1.80 -0.70
C ALA A 59 -19.68 1.55 -1.16
N VAL A 60 -20.02 1.93 -2.40
CA VAL A 60 -21.36 1.69 -2.98
C VAL A 60 -21.61 0.20 -3.15
N VAL A 61 -20.65 -0.56 -3.69
CA VAL A 61 -20.79 -2.02 -3.84
C VAL A 61 -20.97 -2.71 -2.48
N LEU A 62 -20.19 -2.28 -1.48
CA LEU A 62 -20.24 -2.89 -0.15
C LEU A 62 -21.53 -2.54 0.60
N THR A 63 -22.06 -1.34 0.42
CA THR A 63 -23.37 -0.95 0.98
C THR A 63 -24.52 -1.69 0.31
N ILE A 64 -24.50 -1.87 -1.01
CA ILE A 64 -25.49 -2.69 -1.71
C ILE A 64 -25.46 -4.14 -1.18
N LEU A 65 -24.28 -4.72 -1.03
CA LEU A 65 -24.13 -6.08 -0.51
C LEU A 65 -24.68 -6.22 0.91
N LEU A 66 -24.41 -5.24 1.79
CA LEU A 66 -24.97 -5.20 3.15
C LEU A 66 -26.50 -5.10 3.15
N VAL A 67 -27.07 -4.23 2.30
CA VAL A 67 -28.52 -4.07 2.18
C VAL A 67 -29.16 -5.37 1.71
N VAL A 68 -28.57 -6.05 0.72
CA VAL A 68 -29.06 -7.35 0.23
C VAL A 68 -29.04 -8.41 1.33
N ILE A 69 -27.97 -8.49 2.11
CA ILE A 69 -27.84 -9.48 3.21
C ILE A 69 -28.85 -9.20 4.34
N ILE A 70 -29.13 -7.93 4.65
CA ILE A 70 -30.07 -7.54 5.71
C ILE A 70 -31.53 -7.71 5.25
N ALA A 71 -31.84 -7.32 4.01
CA ALA A 71 -33.19 -7.37 3.46
C ALA A 71 -33.63 -8.81 3.11
N PHE A 72 -32.68 -9.67 2.73
CA PHE A 72 -32.93 -11.07 2.44
C PHE A 72 -32.16 -11.93 3.47
N PRO A 73 -32.79 -12.27 4.61
CA PRO A 73 -32.19 -13.26 5.50
C PRO A 73 -31.94 -14.53 4.69
N LEU A 74 -30.72 -15.06 4.79
CA LEU A 74 -30.25 -16.28 4.13
C LEU A 74 -31.07 -17.50 4.61
N GLY A 75 -32.32 -17.60 4.17
CA GLY A 75 -33.05 -18.84 4.03
C GLY A 75 -32.61 -19.50 2.74
N ASP A 76 -32.48 -20.83 2.78
CA ASP A 76 -31.64 -21.64 1.89
C ASP A 76 -31.75 -21.34 0.37
N ASP A 77 -32.81 -20.68 -0.13
CA ASP A 77 -33.07 -20.51 -1.57
C ASP A 77 -33.46 -19.09 -2.04
N ALA A 78 -33.62 -18.10 -1.16
CA ALA A 78 -34.33 -16.85 -1.51
C ALA A 78 -33.56 -15.89 -2.44
N ILE A 79 -32.24 -15.80 -2.29
CA ILE A 79 -31.40 -14.83 -3.04
C ILE A 79 -31.06 -15.37 -4.43
N PHE A 80 -30.84 -16.69 -4.54
CA PHE A 80 -30.45 -17.33 -5.80
C PHE A 80 -31.65 -17.60 -6.72
N GLY A 81 -32.83 -17.90 -6.15
CA GLY A 81 -34.05 -18.12 -6.93
C GLY A 81 -34.64 -16.85 -7.57
N ALA A 82 -34.40 -15.66 -6.98
CA ALA A 82 -34.93 -14.41 -7.51
C ALA A 82 -34.16 -13.86 -8.73
N LEU A 83 -32.91 -14.27 -8.91
CA LEU A 83 -32.02 -13.72 -9.95
C LEU A 83 -31.76 -14.69 -11.13
N HIS A 84 -32.42 -15.86 -11.17
CA HIS A 84 -32.22 -16.88 -12.23
C HIS A 84 -30.73 -17.17 -12.51
N LEU A 85 -29.88 -17.10 -11.48
CA LEU A 85 -28.43 -17.31 -11.60
C LEU A 85 -28.06 -18.79 -11.66
N ASP A 86 -29.01 -19.66 -11.34
CA ASP A 86 -28.94 -21.13 -11.47
C ASP A 86 -28.61 -21.59 -12.90
N THR A 87 -29.05 -20.84 -13.93
CA THR A 87 -28.85 -21.25 -15.32
C THR A 87 -27.40 -21.07 -15.78
N TYR A 88 -26.65 -20.12 -15.21
CA TYR A 88 -25.27 -19.80 -15.62
C TYR A 88 -24.20 -20.28 -14.62
N LEU A 89 -24.58 -20.57 -13.38
CA LEU A 89 -23.67 -20.98 -12.32
C LEU A 89 -23.99 -22.40 -11.84
N ASN A 90 -24.03 -23.36 -12.75
CA ASN A 90 -24.06 -24.80 -12.45
C ASN A 90 -22.72 -25.30 -11.87
N PHE A 91 -22.20 -24.61 -10.87
CA PHE A 91 -21.22 -25.18 -9.95
C PHE A 91 -22.02 -25.83 -8.83
N SER A 92 -22.03 -27.16 -8.82
CA SER A 92 -22.61 -27.97 -7.75
C SER A 92 -21.81 -27.79 -6.44
N MET A 93 -21.86 -26.60 -5.86
CA MET A 93 -21.31 -26.30 -4.56
C MET A 93 -22.25 -26.93 -3.53
N ARG A 94 -21.75 -27.94 -2.83
CA ARG A 94 -22.42 -28.46 -1.63
C ARG A 94 -22.76 -27.26 -0.73
N PRO A 95 -24.00 -27.13 -0.22
CA PRO A 95 -24.36 -26.05 0.69
C PRO A 95 -23.44 -26.13 1.90
N LEU A 96 -22.48 -25.21 1.94
CA LEU A 96 -21.49 -25.10 3.00
C LEU A 96 -22.23 -24.58 4.23
N LYS A 97 -22.65 -25.51 5.10
CA LYS A 97 -23.22 -25.18 6.41
C LYS A 97 -22.13 -24.56 7.28
N LEU A 98 -21.93 -23.26 7.12
CA LEU A 98 -21.05 -22.48 7.98
C LEU A 98 -21.68 -22.40 9.37
N SER A 99 -20.91 -22.70 10.40
CA SER A 99 -21.38 -22.54 11.77
C SER A 99 -21.58 -21.04 12.08
N LYS A 100 -22.52 -20.71 12.96
CA LYS A 100 -22.77 -19.33 13.37
C LYS A 100 -21.49 -18.64 13.87
N THR A 101 -20.61 -19.39 14.54
CA THR A 101 -19.29 -18.91 14.99
C THR A 101 -18.41 -18.47 13.82
N VAL A 102 -18.38 -19.23 12.72
CA VAL A 102 -17.59 -18.88 11.53
C VAL A 102 -18.15 -17.62 10.86
N VAL A 103 -19.48 -17.48 10.79
CA VAL A 103 -20.13 -16.28 10.24
C VAL A 103 -19.77 -15.04 11.07
N TYR A 104 -19.84 -15.13 12.40
CA TYR A 104 -19.44 -14.03 13.28
C TYR A 104 -17.94 -13.74 13.23
N ALA A 105 -17.10 -14.76 13.12
CA ALA A 105 -15.66 -14.58 12.97
C ALA A 105 -15.31 -13.82 11.68
N ILE A 106 -15.90 -14.21 10.54
CA ILE A 106 -15.69 -13.54 9.25
C ILE A 106 -16.18 -12.09 9.32
N GLY A 107 -17.38 -11.86 9.89
CA GLY A 107 -17.93 -10.52 10.05
C GLY A 107 -17.06 -9.62 10.93
N PHE A 108 -16.58 -10.14 12.06
CA PHE A 108 -15.67 -9.43 12.96
C PHE A 108 -14.33 -9.10 12.29
N THR A 109 -13.73 -10.05 11.59
CA THR A 109 -12.47 -9.83 10.85
C THR A 109 -12.65 -8.80 9.74
N ALA A 110 -13.78 -8.83 9.01
CA ALA A 110 -14.08 -7.83 7.99
C ALA A 110 -14.21 -6.42 8.59
N LEU A 111 -14.94 -6.28 9.71
CA LEU A 111 -15.07 -5.01 10.43
C LEU A 111 -13.71 -4.50 10.93
N PHE A 112 -12.87 -5.38 11.47
CA PHE A 112 -11.52 -5.02 11.91
C PHE A 112 -10.63 -4.50 10.78
N LEU A 113 -10.68 -5.14 9.60
CA LEU A 113 -9.93 -4.68 8.43
C LEU A 113 -10.42 -3.32 7.90
N VAL A 114 -11.72 -3.04 8.00
CA VAL A 114 -12.31 -1.74 7.62
C VAL A 114 -11.89 -0.61 8.58
N GLN A 115 -11.57 -0.91 9.84
CA GLN A 115 -11.08 0.10 10.79
C GLN A 115 -9.70 0.65 10.40
N ILE A 116 -8.85 -0.14 9.75
CA ILE A 116 -7.49 0.25 9.33
C ILE A 116 -7.46 1.48 8.39
N PRO A 117 -8.19 1.50 7.25
CA PRO A 117 -8.22 2.67 6.38
C PRO A 117 -8.87 3.89 7.05
N PHE A 118 -9.86 3.68 7.94
CA PHE A 118 -10.50 4.78 8.67
C PHE A 118 -9.50 5.46 9.62
N LEU A 119 -8.73 4.67 10.38
CA LEU A 119 -7.70 5.18 11.27
C LEU A 119 -6.55 5.85 10.51
N LYS A 120 -6.15 5.26 9.37
CA LYS A 120 -5.14 5.84 8.47
C LYS A 120 -5.59 7.19 7.92
N HIS A 121 -6.85 7.33 7.54
CA HIS A 121 -7.40 8.60 7.04
C HIS A 121 -7.45 9.67 8.15
N TYR A 122 -7.84 9.28 9.37
CA TYR A 122 -7.86 10.18 10.53
C TYR A 122 -6.46 10.68 10.90
N LEU A 123 -5.47 9.79 11.03
CA LEU A 123 -4.07 10.18 11.35
C LEU A 123 -3.44 11.03 10.24
N GLY A 124 -3.71 10.71 8.97
CA GLY A 124 -3.20 11.50 7.83
C GLY A 124 -3.73 12.93 7.80
N LYS A 125 -4.85 13.22 8.47
CA LYS A 125 -5.42 14.57 8.60
C LYS A 125 -4.77 15.40 9.72
N GLN A 126 -4.26 14.76 10.78
CA GLN A 126 -3.56 15.47 11.87
C GLN A 126 -2.08 15.77 11.58
N TYR A 127 -1.44 15.01 10.68
CA TYR A 127 -0.03 15.19 10.30
C TYR A 127 0.17 16.04 9.04
N ARG A 128 -0.83 16.82 8.65
CA ARG A 128 -0.76 17.73 7.49
C ARG A 128 -1.01 19.17 7.91
#